data_AF-A0A2H6NC14-F1
#
_entry.id   AF-A0A2H6NC14-F1
#
_cell.length_a   1.000
_cell.length_b   1.000
_cell.length_c   1.000
_cell.angle_alpha   90.00
_cell.angle_beta   90.00
_cell.angle_gamma   90.00
#
_symmetry.space_group_name_H-M   'P 1'
#
loop_
_entity.id
_entity.type
_entity.pdbx_description
1 polymer ?
#
loop_
_entity_poly.entity_id
_entity_poly.type
_entity_poly.pdbx_seq_one_letter_code
_entity_poly.pdbx_strand_id
1 'polypeptide(L)'
;AKGDAFPESFTVPDLEPVPEEELALLMDNGKWINGLDEQIMSWATSRPEDWHLGGKCDVCLWGAGRHGQLAEAGRNVLVPVSAPSFSQAQQVICGQNCTFV
;
A
#
# COMPACT_ATOMS: atom_id res chain seq x y z
N ALA A 1 22.31 -19.51 6.57
CA ALA A 1 21.15 -19.78 7.44
C ALA A 1 20.34 -20.90 6.81
N LYS A 2 20.03 -21.98 7.54
CA LYS A 2 19.02 -22.94 7.06
C LYS A 2 17.67 -22.26 7.26
N GLY A 3 16.89 -22.09 6.19
CA GLY A 3 15.58 -21.47 6.28
C GLY A 3 14.65 -22.36 7.11
N ASP A 4 14.08 -21.82 8.17
CA ASP A 4 13.03 -22.49 8.93
C ASP A 4 11.81 -22.67 8.03
N ALA A 5 11.15 -23.83 8.13
CA ALA A 5 9.92 -24.09 7.39
C ALA A 5 8.79 -23.18 7.91
N PHE A 6 7.92 -22.72 7.02
CA PHE A 6 6.75 -21.93 7.41
C PHE A 6 5.86 -22.71 8.38
N PRO A 7 5.18 -22.04 9.34
CA PRO A 7 4.24 -22.68 10.24
C PRO A 7 3.08 -23.36 9.48
N GLU A 8 2.54 -24.45 10.02
CA GLU A 8 1.37 -25.15 9.43
C GLU A 8 0.14 -24.25 9.28
N SER A 9 0.05 -23.17 10.05
CA SER A 9 -1.02 -22.17 9.95
C SER A 9 -0.86 -21.20 8.78
N PHE A 10 0.27 -21.22 8.06
CA PHE A 10 0.49 -20.38 6.90
C PHE A 10 -0.26 -20.95 5.70
N THR A 11 -1.45 -20.43 5.45
CA THR A 11 -2.25 -20.75 4.26
C THR A 11 -2.02 -19.68 3.22
N VAL A 12 -1.51 -20.05 2.05
CA VAL A 12 -1.57 -19.18 0.87
C VAL A 12 -3.05 -19.03 0.52
N PRO A 13 -3.59 -17.80 0.36
CA PRO A 13 -4.95 -17.62 -0.14
C PRO A 13 -5.14 -18.42 -1.44
N ASP A 14 -6.33 -18.99 -1.68
CA ASP A 14 -6.66 -19.66 -2.94
C ASP A 14 -6.63 -18.64 -4.09
N LEU A 15 -5.43 -18.36 -4.58
CA LEU A 15 -5.18 -17.61 -5.79
C LEU A 15 -5.33 -18.60 -6.94
N GLU A 16 -6.14 -18.24 -7.94
CA GLU A 16 -6.19 -19.03 -9.17
C GLU A 16 -4.76 -19.24 -9.70
N PRO A 17 -4.39 -20.47 -10.09
CA PRO A 17 -3.06 -20.73 -10.61
C PRO A 17 -2.85 -19.86 -11.85
N VAL A 18 -1.79 -19.04 -11.80
CA VAL A 18 -1.38 -18.17 -12.91
C VAL A 18 -1.12 -19.05 -14.14
N PRO A 19 -1.69 -18.73 -15.32
CA PRO A 19 -1.41 -19.44 -16.57
C PRO A 19 0.09 -19.56 -16.84
N GLU A 20 0.52 -20.67 -17.42
CA GLU A 20 1.95 -20.97 -17.61
C GLU A 20 2.65 -19.94 -18.50
N GLU A 21 1.95 -19.38 -19.50
CA GLU A 21 2.52 -18.31 -20.35
C GLU A 21 2.73 -17.00 -19.59
N GLU A 22 1.86 -16.69 -18.61
CA GLU A 22 1.99 -15.51 -17.77
C GLU A 22 3.07 -15.71 -16.70
N LEU A 23 3.16 -16.92 -16.15
CA LEU A 23 4.24 -17.28 -15.23
C LEU A 23 5.62 -17.14 -15.89
N ALA A 24 5.76 -17.54 -17.17
CA ALA A 24 6.99 -17.37 -17.93
C ALA A 24 7.42 -15.90 -18.06
N LEU A 25 6.46 -14.97 -18.19
CA LEU A 25 6.72 -13.53 -18.22
C LEU A 25 7.11 -12.98 -16.85
N LEU A 26 6.44 -13.43 -15.78
CA LEU A 26 6.75 -13.03 -14.41
C LEU A 26 8.13 -13.51 -13.95
N MET A 27 8.61 -14.63 -14.51
CA MET A 27 9.93 -15.19 -14.23
C MET A 27 11.04 -14.66 -15.15
N ASP A 28 10.73 -13.79 -16.13
CA ASP A 28 11.72 -13.19 -17.02
C ASP A 28 12.53 -12.10 -16.30
N ASN A 29 13.64 -12.50 -15.70
CA ASN A 29 14.62 -11.60 -15.09
C ASN A 29 15.65 -11.05 -16.09
N GLY A 30 15.45 -11.19 -17.41
CA GLY A 30 16.42 -10.76 -18.42
C GLY A 30 16.70 -9.24 -18.44
N LYS A 31 15.81 -8.44 -17.85
CA LYS A 31 16.00 -6.99 -17.65
C LYS A 31 16.59 -6.63 -16.28
N TRP A 32 16.73 -7.61 -15.39
CA TRP A 32 17.33 -7.42 -14.08
C TRP A 32 18.84 -7.31 -14.22
N ILE A 33 19.42 -6.25 -13.68
CA ILE A 33 20.88 -6.06 -13.65
C ILE A 33 21.32 -5.92 -12.19
N ASN A 34 22.56 -6.28 -11.86
CA ASN A 34 23.07 -6.27 -10.47
C ASN A 34 22.85 -4.93 -9.74
N GLY A 35 22.83 -3.81 -10.47
CA GLY A 35 22.56 -2.49 -9.88
C GLY A 35 21.13 -2.32 -9.36
N LEU A 36 20.15 -3.10 -9.85
CA LEU A 36 18.78 -3.07 -9.33
C LEU A 36 18.72 -3.63 -7.91
N ASP A 37 19.45 -4.70 -7.61
CA ASP A 37 19.52 -5.25 -6.25
C ASP A 37 20.07 -4.21 -5.26
N GLU A 38 21.13 -3.49 -5.65
CA GLU A 38 21.69 -2.40 -4.86
C GLU A 38 20.68 -1.28 -4.63
N GLN A 39 19.92 -0.90 -5.66
CA GLN A 39 18.88 0.12 -5.56
C GLN A 39 17.72 -0.31 -4.64
N ILE A 40 17.30 -1.57 -4.71
CA ILE A 40 16.25 -2.12 -3.85
C ILE A 40 16.71 -2.15 -2.39
N MET A 41 17.92 -2.64 -2.14
CA MET A 41 18.49 -2.66 -0.79
C MET A 41 18.67 -1.24 -0.25
N SER A 42 19.11 -0.31 -1.10
CA SER A 42 19.21 1.12 -0.75
C SER A 42 17.84 1.71 -0.39
N TRP A 43 16.80 1.47 -1.20
CA TRP A 43 15.44 1.92 -0.91
C TRP A 43 14.91 1.30 0.40
N ALA A 44 15.00 -0.02 0.55
CA ALA A 44 14.48 -0.73 1.71
C ALA A 44 15.11 -0.24 3.02
N THR A 45 16.40 0.13 3.00
CA THR A 45 17.13 0.62 4.18
C THR A 45 17.00 2.13 4.39
N SER A 46 16.85 2.92 3.34
CA SER A 46 16.76 4.40 3.43
C SER A 46 15.35 4.92 3.60
N ARG A 47 14.32 4.14 3.24
CA ARG A 47 12.90 4.49 3.37
C ARG A 47 12.10 3.42 4.10
N PRO A 48 12.43 3.15 5.38
CA PRO A 48 11.66 2.23 6.20
C PRO A 48 10.17 2.60 6.25
N GLU A 49 9.81 3.88 6.18
CA GLU A 49 8.43 4.39 6.20
C GLU A 49 7.55 3.90 5.05
N ASP A 50 8.12 3.54 3.90
CA ASP A 50 7.36 3.09 2.73
C ASP A 50 6.76 1.69 2.94
N TRP A 51 7.28 0.90 3.89
CA TRP A 51 6.87 -0.50 4.12
C TRP A 51 6.68 -0.87 5.59
N HIS A 52 7.15 -0.07 6.55
CA HIS A 52 6.91 -0.33 7.97
C HIS A 52 5.42 -0.20 8.29
N LEU A 53 4.88 -1.24 8.94
CA LEU A 53 3.53 -1.24 9.45
C LEU A 53 3.36 -0.11 10.48
N GLY A 54 2.35 0.74 10.31
CA GLY A 54 2.11 1.90 11.18
C GLY A 54 2.99 3.12 10.89
N GLY A 55 3.65 3.17 9.73
CA GLY A 55 4.31 4.37 9.21
C GLY A 55 3.33 5.51 8.88
N LYS A 56 3.87 6.71 8.63
CA LYS A 56 3.06 7.84 8.17
C LYS A 56 2.59 7.60 6.74
N CYS A 57 1.34 7.92 6.44
CA CYS A 57 0.77 7.83 5.09
C CYS A 57 0.29 9.19 4.60
N ASP A 58 0.24 9.35 3.28
CA ASP A 58 -0.40 10.49 2.63
C ASP A 58 -1.82 10.11 2.25
N VAL A 59 -2.81 10.74 2.89
CA VAL A 59 -4.23 10.53 2.61
C VAL A 59 -4.77 11.70 1.79
N CYS A 60 -5.50 11.39 0.72
CA CYS A 60 -6.22 12.37 -0.08
C CYS A 60 -7.73 12.11 0.01
N LEU A 61 -8.51 13.16 0.28
CA LEU A 61 -9.96 13.12 0.38
C LEU A 61 -10.59 14.07 -0.65
N TRP A 62 -11.74 13.68 -1.19
CA TRP A 62 -12.54 14.51 -2.10
C TRP A 62 -14.02 14.07 -2.06
N GLY A 63 -14.88 14.85 -2.70
CA GLY A 63 -16.33 14.62 -2.79
C GLY A 63 -17.14 15.53 -1.87
N ALA A 64 -18.26 15.01 -1.37
CA ALA A 64 -19.12 15.72 -0.44
C ALA A 64 -18.51 15.72 0.97
N GLY A 65 -18.49 16.88 1.63
CA GLY A 65 -17.88 17.08 2.96
C GLY A 65 -18.73 17.92 3.91
N ARG A 66 -20.02 18.10 3.62
CA ARG A 66 -20.89 19.02 4.38
C ARG A 66 -21.07 18.62 5.84
N HIS A 67 -20.90 17.34 6.17
CA HIS A 67 -20.99 16.81 7.53
C HIS A 67 -19.61 16.66 8.21
N GLY A 68 -18.55 17.15 7.57
CA GLY A 68 -17.18 17.11 8.11
C GLY A 68 -16.44 15.80 7.84
N GLN A 69 -16.99 14.88 7.03
CA GLN A 69 -16.34 13.60 6.71
C GLN A 69 -15.01 13.74 5.96
N LEU A 70 -14.73 14.91 5.37
CA LEU A 70 -13.45 15.21 4.71
C LEU A 70 -12.48 15.98 5.61
N ALA A 71 -12.81 16.20 6.88
CA ALA A 71 -12.00 16.96 7.83
C ALA A 71 -11.52 18.31 7.25
N GLU A 72 -10.21 18.56 7.26
CA GLU A 72 -9.60 19.78 6.73
C GLU A 72 -9.59 19.88 5.19
N ALA A 73 -9.87 18.80 4.46
CA ALA A 73 -9.86 18.82 3.00
C ALA A 73 -10.98 19.69 2.41
N GLY A 74 -12.07 19.90 3.16
CA GLY A 74 -13.11 20.90 2.84
C GLY A 74 -14.55 20.37 2.86
N ARG A 75 -15.49 21.21 2.43
CA ARG A 75 -16.95 20.92 2.51
C ARG A 75 -17.58 20.37 1.24
N ASN A 76 -17.00 20.65 0.08
CA ASN A 76 -17.32 20.04 -1.21
C ASN A 76 -16.08 20.20 -2.09
N VAL A 77 -15.46 19.08 -2.47
CA VAL A 77 -14.13 19.06 -3.09
C VAL A 77 -14.21 18.20 -4.34
N LEU A 78 -13.78 18.73 -5.50
CA LEU A 78 -13.89 18.01 -6.78
C LEU A 78 -12.59 17.36 -7.24
N VAL A 79 -11.49 17.62 -6.54
CA VAL A 79 -10.15 17.11 -6.85
C VAL A 79 -9.53 16.52 -5.58
N PRO A 80 -8.64 15.52 -5.66
CA PRO A 80 -7.99 14.98 -4.47
C PRO A 80 -7.27 16.08 -3.68
N VAL A 81 -7.58 16.21 -2.39
CA VAL A 81 -6.94 17.16 -1.47
C VAL A 81 -6.31 16.39 -0.32
N SER A 82 -5.06 16.71 0.01
CA SER A 82 -4.34 16.09 1.12
C SER A 82 -5.05 16.38 2.47
N ALA A 83 -5.16 15.36 3.31
CA ALA A 83 -5.65 15.43 4.67
C ALA A 83 -4.54 14.98 5.66
N PRO A 84 -3.57 15.87 6.00
CA PRO A 84 -2.47 15.55 6.91
C PRO A 84 -2.90 15.02 8.28
N SER A 85 -4.12 15.36 8.74
CA SER A 85 -4.68 14.86 9.99
C SER A 85 -4.87 13.33 9.99
N PHE A 86 -4.95 12.71 8.81
CA PHE A 86 -5.14 11.27 8.64
C PHE A 86 -3.82 10.53 8.41
N SER A 87 -2.67 11.20 8.55
CA SER A 87 -1.36 10.61 8.26
C SER A 87 -0.94 9.43 9.14
N GLN A 88 -1.69 9.12 10.20
CA GLN A 88 -1.48 7.94 11.05
C GLN A 88 -2.46 6.80 10.73
N ALA A 89 -3.39 7.00 9.79
CA ALA A 89 -4.41 6.02 9.46
C ALA A 89 -3.79 4.86 8.69
N GLN A 90 -4.00 3.64 9.17
CA GLN A 90 -3.61 2.44 8.42
C GLN A 90 -4.66 2.08 7.35
N GLN A 91 -5.91 2.45 7.60
CA GLN A 91 -7.01 2.22 6.68
C GLN A 91 -7.97 3.41 6.76
N VAL A 92 -8.47 3.87 5.62
CA VAL A 92 -9.50 4.90 5.56
C VAL A 92 -10.74 4.30 4.91
N ILE A 93 -11.88 4.34 5.60
CA ILE A 93 -13.15 3.76 5.14
C ILE A 93 -14.20 4.86 5.03
N CYS A 94 -14.70 5.08 3.81
CA CYS A 94 -15.76 6.03 3.54
C CYS A 94 -17.14 5.38 3.78
N GLY A 95 -17.92 5.94 4.69
CA GLY A 95 -19.30 5.54 4.97
C GLY A 95 -20.33 6.57 4.49
N GLN A 96 -21.55 6.48 4.99
CA GLN A 96 -22.61 7.45 4.67
C GLN A 96 -22.40 8.76 5.43
N ASN A 97 -21.81 9.75 4.75
CA ASN A 97 -21.45 11.05 5.33
C ASN A 97 -20.53 10.98 6.57
N CYS A 98 -19.73 9.92 6.66
CA CYS A 98 -18.74 9.71 7.72
C CYS A 98 -17.49 9.03 7.14
N THR A 99 -16.38 9.15 7.86
CA THR A 99 -15.10 8.51 7.51
C THR A 99 -14.50 7.89 8.75
N PHE A 100 -14.03 6.65 8.65
CA PHE A 100 -13.33 5.93 9.71
C PHE A 100 -11.86 5.81 9.34
N VAL A 101 -10.99 5.98 10.34
CA VAL A 101 -9.52 5.98 10.24
C VAL A 101 -8.90 5.13 11.32
#